data_AF-A0A0D0C0D9-F1
#
_entry.id   AF-A0A0D0C0D9-F1
#
_cell.length_a   1.000
_cell.length_b   1.000
_cell.length_c   1.000
_cell.angle_alpha   90.00
_cell.angle_beta   90.00
_cell.angle_gamma   90.00
#
_symmetry.space_group_name_H-M   'P 1'
#
loop_
_entity.id
_entity.type
_entity.pdbx_description
1 polymer ?
#
loop_
_entity_poly.entity_id
_entity_poly.type
_entity_poly.pdbx_seq_one_letter_code
_entity_poly.pdbx_strand_id
1 'polypeptide(L)'
;MLLASLTAAVVLAVSSALAQTCSPQLTVGAPYDIKSHIDDSYIWLFNGASDSNPSGVHLEQIPPGLEPWYFYSTSSGSWTISINQIDPPVNCVLAPSDSQGDVLKLLTTGSCSDSTDADMIISCQSCGDDGSATACTLFVPGHDECVNVPGDSNGDPSVRTLECTGSPEQLWDLVPVSDE
;
A
#
# COMPACT_ATOMS: atom_id res chain seq x y z
N MET A 1 33.81 49.39 34.69
CA MET A 1 33.87 48.28 33.71
C MET A 1 32.96 47.18 34.25
N LEU A 2 31.69 47.15 33.84
CA LEU A 2 30.76 46.04 34.12
C LEU A 2 30.33 45.50 32.75
N LEU A 3 30.80 44.30 32.40
CA LEU A 3 30.38 43.60 31.19
C LEU A 3 28.98 43.02 31.42
N ALA A 4 28.03 43.44 30.60
CA ALA A 4 26.72 42.81 30.51
C ALA A 4 26.86 41.48 29.74
N SER A 5 26.51 40.38 30.41
CA SER A 5 26.40 39.05 29.79
C SER A 5 25.07 38.97 29.04
N LEU A 6 25.11 38.97 27.70
CA LEU A 6 23.98 38.55 26.88
C LEU A 6 23.99 37.02 26.77
N THR A 7 23.06 36.36 27.45
CA THR A 7 22.72 34.96 27.19
C THR A 7 21.77 34.91 26.00
N ALA A 8 22.29 34.47 24.85
CA ALA A 8 21.47 34.19 23.67
C ALA A 8 20.67 32.90 23.91
N ALA A 9 19.35 33.01 24.02
CA ALA A 9 18.46 31.85 23.99
C ALA A 9 18.33 31.39 22.52
N VAL A 10 19.02 30.29 22.19
CA VAL A 10 18.78 29.58 20.92
C VAL A 10 17.46 28.85 21.07
N VAL A 11 16.40 29.39 20.46
CA VAL A 11 15.14 28.68 20.28
C VAL A 11 15.39 27.65 19.18
N LEU A 12 15.60 26.39 19.56
CA LEU A 12 15.52 25.25 18.66
C LEU A 12 14.07 25.11 18.20
N ALA A 13 13.75 25.72 17.06
CA ALA A 13 12.52 25.41 16.34
C ALA A 13 12.65 23.98 15.81
N VAL A 14 12.07 23.02 16.53
CA VAL A 14 11.82 21.69 15.99
C VAL A 14 10.69 21.86 14.99
N SER A 15 11.03 22.13 13.74
CA SER A 15 10.07 22.11 12.64
C SER A 15 9.59 20.67 12.48
N SER A 16 8.48 20.32 13.14
CA SER A 16 7.67 19.18 12.76
C SER A 16 7.09 19.49 11.38
N ALA A 17 7.87 19.22 10.34
CA ALA A 17 7.35 19.10 8.99
C ALA A 17 6.33 17.96 9.03
N LEU A 18 5.03 18.28 9.07
CA LEU A 18 4.05 17.31 8.64
C LEU A 18 4.47 16.91 7.23
N ALA A 19 4.80 15.65 7.01
CA ALA A 19 5.00 15.14 5.67
C ALA A 19 3.71 15.48 4.91
N GLN A 20 3.81 16.35 3.90
CA GLN A 20 2.67 16.74 3.12
C GLN A 20 2.26 15.52 2.30
N THR A 21 1.16 14.89 2.70
CA THR A 21 0.62 13.74 1.98
C THR A 21 -0.29 14.21 0.85
N CYS A 22 -0.39 13.40 -0.21
CA CYS A 22 -1.32 13.58 -1.32
C CYS A 22 -2.18 12.31 -1.51
N SER A 23 -3.33 12.47 -2.14
CA SER A 23 -4.13 11.35 -2.63
C SER A 23 -3.84 11.16 -4.12
N PRO A 24 -3.35 9.99 -4.54
CA PRO A 24 -2.96 9.78 -5.93
C PRO A 24 -4.17 9.87 -6.86
N GLN A 25 -3.98 10.47 -8.03
CA GLN A 25 -4.99 10.52 -9.09
C GLN A 25 -4.89 9.25 -9.94
N LEU A 26 -5.33 8.12 -9.38
CA LEU A 26 -5.31 6.84 -10.08
C LEU A 26 -6.40 6.81 -11.17
N THR A 27 -6.08 6.24 -12.33
CA THR A 27 -7.04 6.08 -13.41
C THR A 27 -7.80 4.77 -13.23
N VAL A 28 -9.13 4.85 -13.15
CA VAL A 28 -9.99 3.67 -12.95
C VAL A 28 -9.77 2.65 -14.06
N GLY A 29 -9.46 1.41 -13.68
CA GLY A 29 -9.24 0.31 -14.62
C GLY A 29 -7.95 0.42 -15.45
N ALA A 30 -7.08 1.39 -15.20
CA ALA A 30 -5.73 1.38 -15.77
C ALA A 30 -4.83 0.39 -15.01
N PRO A 31 -3.83 -0.22 -15.69
CA PRO A 31 -2.93 -1.17 -15.07
C PRO A 31 -1.81 -0.48 -14.27
N TYR A 32 -1.48 -1.03 -13.10
CA TYR A 32 -0.42 -0.54 -12.23
C TYR A 32 0.41 -1.70 -11.66
N ASP A 33 1.71 -1.45 -11.53
CA ASP A 33 2.56 -2.20 -10.61
C ASP A 33 2.43 -1.60 -9.21
N ILE A 34 2.37 -2.47 -8.20
CA ILE A 34 2.47 -2.09 -6.78
C ILE A 34 3.82 -2.62 -6.28
N LYS A 35 4.76 -1.72 -6.02
CA LYS A 35 6.15 -2.03 -5.69
C LYS A 35 6.45 -1.73 -4.23
N SER A 36 7.32 -2.52 -3.62
CA SER A 36 7.86 -2.17 -2.31
C SER A 36 8.66 -0.87 -2.41
N HIS A 37 8.40 0.10 -1.53
CA HIS A 37 9.15 1.35 -1.50
C HIS A 37 10.59 1.17 -0.99
N ILE A 38 10.83 0.12 -0.18
CA ILE A 38 12.16 -0.16 0.38
C ILE A 38 13.08 -0.91 -0.61
N ASP A 39 12.50 -1.65 -1.56
CA ASP A 39 13.21 -2.40 -2.60
C ASP A 39 12.30 -2.54 -3.82
N ASP A 40 12.55 -1.72 -4.85
CA ASP A 40 11.73 -1.64 -6.06
C ASP A 40 11.86 -2.86 -6.98
N SER A 41 12.75 -3.81 -6.65
CA SER A 41 12.86 -5.09 -7.34
C SER A 41 11.78 -6.09 -6.94
N TYR A 42 10.97 -5.79 -5.92
CA TYR A 42 9.84 -6.59 -5.47
C TYR A 42 8.50 -5.95 -5.83
N ILE A 43 7.65 -6.72 -6.51
CA ILE A 43 6.31 -6.32 -6.92
C ILE A 43 5.25 -7.22 -6.28
N TRP A 44 4.04 -6.69 -6.09
CA TRP A 44 2.88 -7.52 -5.79
C TRP A 44 2.56 -8.42 -6.97
N LEU A 45 2.37 -9.69 -6.67
CA LEU A 45 1.83 -10.68 -7.58
C LEU A 45 0.66 -11.39 -6.92
N PHE A 46 -0.26 -11.87 -7.75
CA PHE A 46 -1.32 -12.77 -7.34
C PHE A 46 -0.85 -14.21 -7.59
N ASN A 47 -0.69 -15.02 -6.52
CA ASN A 47 -0.30 -16.42 -6.73
C ASN A 47 -1.54 -17.28 -6.82
N GLY A 48 -1.88 -17.70 -8.04
CA GLY A 48 -2.78 -18.84 -8.21
C GLY A 48 -2.12 -20.19 -7.87
N ALA A 49 -0.79 -20.27 -7.65
CA ALA A 49 -0.09 -21.56 -7.75
C ALA A 49 1.11 -21.85 -6.80
N SER A 50 1.70 -20.90 -6.07
CA SER A 50 2.80 -21.19 -5.14
C SER A 50 2.37 -21.03 -3.66
N ASP A 51 2.44 -22.17 -2.95
CA ASP A 51 2.44 -22.37 -1.50
C ASP A 51 1.20 -22.02 -0.66
N SER A 52 0.56 -23.06 -0.09
CA SER A 52 -0.41 -23.11 1.03
C SER A 52 -1.67 -22.21 1.03
N ASN A 53 -1.69 -21.10 0.29
CA ASN A 53 -2.82 -20.16 0.18
C ASN A 53 -2.98 -19.68 -1.28
N PRO A 54 -3.76 -20.39 -2.13
CA PRO A 54 -3.91 -20.13 -3.56
C PRO A 54 -4.66 -18.82 -3.90
N SER A 55 -5.02 -18.04 -2.89
CA SER A 55 -5.66 -16.73 -3.03
C SER A 55 -4.77 -15.60 -2.51
N GLY A 56 -3.53 -15.87 -2.11
CA GLY A 56 -2.64 -14.90 -1.47
C GLY A 56 -2.07 -13.84 -2.42
N VAL A 57 -1.91 -12.62 -1.90
CA VAL A 57 -1.07 -11.58 -2.51
C VAL A 57 0.33 -11.70 -1.92
N HIS A 58 1.35 -11.69 -2.77
CA HIS A 58 2.74 -11.93 -2.36
C HIS A 58 3.70 -10.98 -3.05
N LEU A 59 4.90 -10.82 -2.48
CA LEU A 59 6.02 -10.11 -3.10
C LEU A 59 6.95 -11.09 -3.78
N GLU A 60 7.24 -10.84 -5.04
CA GLU A 60 8.22 -11.60 -5.80
C GLU A 60 9.22 -10.68 -6.46
N GLN A 61 10.46 -11.17 -6.57
CA GLN A 61 11.52 -10.46 -7.27
C GLN A 61 11.32 -10.61 -8.78
N ILE A 62 11.17 -9.48 -9.46
CA ILE A 62 10.70 -9.32 -10.85
C ILE A 62 11.25 -10.38 -11.84
N PRO A 63 10.35 -10.96 -12.67
CA PRO A 63 10.34 -10.68 -14.10
C PRO A 63 9.16 -9.76 -14.48
N PRO A 64 9.33 -8.71 -15.30
CA PRO A 64 8.29 -7.71 -15.52
C PRO A 64 7.11 -8.25 -16.33
N GLY A 65 5.91 -7.72 -16.07
CA GLY A 65 4.81 -7.70 -17.07
C GLY A 65 3.90 -8.92 -17.14
N LEU A 66 3.76 -9.72 -16.07
CA LEU A 66 2.83 -10.86 -16.11
C LEU A 66 1.40 -10.51 -15.66
N GLU A 67 1.20 -9.75 -14.58
CA GLU A 67 -0.14 -9.51 -14.02
C GLU A 67 -0.24 -8.15 -13.30
N PRO A 68 -0.67 -7.06 -13.98
CA PRO A 68 -0.85 -5.76 -13.34
C PRO A 68 -2.09 -5.73 -12.45
N TRP A 69 -2.15 -4.76 -11.54
CA TRP A 69 -3.29 -4.49 -10.67
C TRP A 69 -4.14 -3.34 -11.22
N TYR A 70 -5.43 -3.37 -10.93
CA TYR A 70 -6.38 -2.37 -11.43
C TYR A 70 -7.11 -1.70 -10.29
N PHE A 71 -7.11 -0.37 -10.25
CA PHE A 71 -7.77 0.40 -9.20
C PHE A 71 -9.17 0.82 -9.63
N TYR A 72 -10.14 0.68 -8.73
CA TYR A 72 -11.53 1.12 -8.92
C TYR A 72 -11.97 1.93 -7.72
N SER A 73 -12.50 3.13 -7.96
CA SER A 73 -12.99 3.97 -6.87
C SER A 73 -14.30 3.43 -6.33
N THR A 74 -14.46 3.45 -5.01
CA THR A 74 -15.69 3.03 -4.34
C THR A 74 -16.56 4.26 -4.03
N SER A 75 -17.84 4.02 -3.78
CA SER A 75 -18.79 5.10 -3.46
C SER A 75 -18.44 5.84 -2.15
N SER A 76 -17.62 5.25 -1.30
CA SER A 76 -17.11 5.84 -0.05
C SER A 76 -15.92 6.79 -0.27
N GLY A 77 -15.38 6.88 -1.48
CA GLY A 77 -14.16 7.63 -1.80
C GLY A 77 -12.86 6.86 -1.53
N SER A 78 -12.96 5.56 -1.25
CA SER A 78 -11.84 4.64 -1.15
C SER A 78 -11.53 4.00 -2.52
N TRP A 79 -10.55 3.11 -2.54
CA TRP A 79 -10.17 2.32 -3.70
C TRP A 79 -10.32 0.84 -3.40
N THR A 80 -10.74 0.10 -4.41
CA THR A 80 -10.59 -1.35 -4.45
C THR A 80 -9.55 -1.72 -5.49
N ILE A 81 -8.71 -2.70 -5.16
CA ILE A 81 -7.64 -3.21 -6.03
C ILE A 81 -8.11 -4.55 -6.61
N SER A 82 -8.17 -4.63 -7.93
CA SER A 82 -8.68 -5.79 -8.67
C SER A 82 -7.56 -6.54 -9.37
N ILE A 83 -7.69 -7.87 -9.44
CA ILE A 83 -6.79 -8.74 -10.22
C ILE A 83 -7.08 -8.70 -11.72
N ASN A 84 -8.19 -8.10 -12.13
CA ASN A 84 -8.62 -8.07 -13.53
C ASN A 84 -9.28 -6.74 -13.91
N GLN A 85 -9.19 -6.43 -15.21
CA GLN A 85 -9.76 -5.22 -15.80
C GLN A 85 -11.26 -5.41 -16.11
N ILE A 86 -12.09 -5.51 -15.08
CA ILE A 86 -13.56 -5.65 -15.20
C ILE A 86 -14.23 -4.50 -14.45
N ASP A 87 -15.20 -3.83 -15.09
CA ASP A 87 -16.00 -2.76 -14.49
C ASP A 87 -17.50 -3.15 -14.48
N PRO A 88 -18.15 -3.29 -13.31
CA PRO A 88 -17.57 -3.16 -11.97
C PRO A 88 -16.63 -4.32 -11.62
N PRO A 89 -15.64 -4.13 -10.73
CA PRO A 89 -14.70 -5.19 -10.37
C PRO A 89 -15.43 -6.32 -9.63
N VAL A 90 -15.03 -7.56 -9.91
CA VAL A 90 -15.65 -8.77 -9.33
C VAL A 90 -14.71 -9.61 -8.47
N ASN A 91 -13.39 -9.53 -8.70
CA ASN A 91 -12.36 -10.15 -7.89
C ASN A 91 -11.34 -9.12 -7.41
N CYS A 92 -11.24 -8.95 -6.09
CA CYS A 92 -10.50 -7.87 -5.47
C CYS A 92 -9.59 -8.37 -4.35
N VAL A 93 -8.58 -7.58 -4.06
CA VAL A 93 -7.75 -7.74 -2.87
C VAL A 93 -8.62 -7.52 -1.64
N LEU A 94 -8.58 -8.49 -0.73
CA LEU A 94 -9.27 -8.49 0.54
C LEU A 94 -8.24 -8.53 1.67
N ALA A 95 -8.38 -7.62 2.62
CA ALA A 95 -7.74 -7.68 3.92
C ALA A 95 -8.76 -8.25 4.92
N PRO A 96 -8.75 -9.56 5.20
CA PRO A 96 -9.75 -10.18 6.06
C PRO A 96 -9.61 -9.76 7.52
N SER A 97 -10.76 -9.59 8.20
CA SER A 97 -10.80 -9.53 9.66
C SER A 97 -10.37 -10.85 10.31
N ASP A 98 -9.91 -10.76 11.55
CA ASP A 98 -9.47 -11.85 12.41
C ASP A 98 -10.62 -12.78 12.83
N SER A 99 -11.10 -13.63 11.92
CA SER A 99 -12.10 -14.64 12.31
C SER A 99 -11.51 -15.80 13.14
N GLN A 100 -10.18 -15.93 13.25
CA GLN A 100 -9.53 -17.12 13.83
C GLN A 100 -8.37 -16.88 14.81
N GLY A 101 -8.12 -15.64 15.26
CA GLY A 101 -7.02 -15.36 16.20
C GLY A 101 -5.62 -15.59 15.62
N ASP A 102 -5.51 -15.60 14.29
CA ASP A 102 -4.25 -15.70 13.58
C ASP A 102 -3.52 -14.35 13.63
N VAL A 103 -2.21 -14.38 13.88
CA VAL A 103 -1.38 -13.18 14.10
C VAL A 103 -1.02 -12.49 12.78
N LEU A 104 -1.21 -13.19 11.65
CA LEU A 104 -0.85 -12.71 10.32
C LEU A 104 -2.10 -12.55 9.46
N LYS A 105 -2.52 -11.30 9.26
CA LYS A 105 -3.67 -10.95 8.41
C LYS A 105 -3.24 -10.84 6.95
N LEU A 106 -3.15 -12.00 6.30
CA LEU A 106 -2.69 -12.09 4.92
C LEU A 106 -3.68 -11.42 3.96
N LEU A 107 -3.17 -10.62 3.03
CA LEU A 107 -3.95 -10.14 1.90
C LEU A 107 -4.29 -11.33 1.01
N THR A 108 -5.56 -11.41 0.64
CA THR A 108 -6.09 -12.45 -0.26
C THR A 108 -6.82 -11.82 -1.42
N THR A 109 -7.32 -12.62 -2.36
CA THR A 109 -8.24 -12.19 -3.40
C THR A 109 -9.57 -12.92 -3.28
N GLY A 110 -10.66 -12.22 -3.53
CA GLY A 110 -12.01 -12.76 -3.43
C GLY A 110 -13.06 -11.81 -4.00
N SER A 111 -14.33 -12.04 -3.70
CA SER A 111 -15.40 -11.21 -4.26
C SER A 111 -15.31 -9.76 -3.76
N CYS A 112 -15.42 -8.80 -4.67
CA CYS A 112 -15.41 -7.36 -4.34
C CYS A 112 -16.68 -6.86 -3.64
N SER A 113 -17.69 -7.72 -3.41
CA SER A 113 -19.00 -7.31 -2.91
C SER A 113 -18.88 -6.46 -1.65
N ASP A 114 -19.25 -5.16 -1.74
CA ASP A 114 -19.29 -4.10 -0.70
C ASP A 114 -18.83 -4.54 0.69
N SER A 115 -17.57 -4.96 0.80
CA SER A 115 -16.97 -5.42 2.04
C SER A 115 -15.93 -4.39 2.44
N THR A 116 -15.94 -4.04 3.72
CA THR A 116 -14.93 -3.15 4.30
C THR A 116 -13.52 -3.72 4.17
N ASP A 117 -13.40 -5.01 3.89
CA ASP A 117 -12.15 -5.74 3.67
C ASP A 117 -11.56 -5.45 2.28
N ALA A 118 -12.37 -5.00 1.31
CA ALA A 118 -11.95 -4.64 -0.05
C ALA A 118 -11.73 -3.13 -0.24
N ASP A 119 -12.07 -2.31 0.76
CA ASP A 119 -11.87 -0.87 0.75
C ASP A 119 -10.45 -0.53 1.20
N MET A 120 -9.75 0.30 0.43
CA MET A 120 -8.43 0.83 0.76
C MET A 120 -8.37 2.34 0.58
N ILE A 121 -7.90 3.04 1.59
CA ILE A 121 -7.55 4.47 1.50
C ILE A 121 -6.07 4.56 1.17
N ILE A 122 -5.75 5.34 0.14
CA ILE A 122 -4.37 5.49 -0.34
C ILE A 122 -3.91 6.92 -0.07
N SER A 123 -2.79 7.04 0.65
CA SER A 123 -2.16 8.32 0.98
C SER A 123 -0.66 8.22 0.73
N CYS A 124 -0.11 9.13 -0.08
CA CYS A 124 1.27 9.06 -0.55
C CYS A 124 2.06 10.30 -0.18
N GLN A 125 3.39 10.18 -0.12
CA GLN A 125 4.26 11.35 0.08
C GLN A 125 4.48 12.13 -1.22
N SER A 126 4.39 11.47 -2.37
CA SER A 126 4.46 12.10 -3.68
C SER A 126 3.44 11.50 -4.64
N CYS A 127 2.86 12.35 -5.47
CA CYS A 127 1.89 11.98 -6.51
C CYS A 127 2.29 12.70 -7.80
N GLY A 128 2.57 11.93 -8.85
CA GLY A 128 2.84 12.41 -10.19
C GLY A 128 1.55 12.67 -10.97
N ASP A 129 1.65 13.53 -11.99
CA ASP A 129 0.53 13.89 -12.86
C ASP A 129 0.12 12.75 -13.81
N ASP A 130 1.01 11.76 -13.99
CA ASP A 130 0.78 10.55 -14.80
C ASP A 130 0.09 9.42 -14.03
N GLY A 131 -0.30 9.68 -12.77
CA GLY A 131 -0.89 8.69 -11.88
C GLY A 131 0.14 7.86 -11.13
N SER A 132 1.44 8.07 -11.34
CA SER A 132 2.48 7.51 -10.46
C SER A 132 2.38 8.10 -9.06
N ALA A 133 2.74 7.30 -8.05
CA ALA A 133 2.76 7.77 -6.68
C ALA A 133 3.81 7.00 -5.88
N THR A 134 4.47 7.68 -4.93
CA THR A 134 5.57 7.08 -4.17
C THR A 134 5.39 7.24 -2.67
N ALA A 135 5.96 6.27 -1.94
CA ALA A 135 5.84 6.16 -0.49
C ALA A 135 4.37 6.25 -0.04
N CYS A 136 3.52 5.42 -0.65
CA CYS A 136 2.11 5.30 -0.38
C CYS A 136 1.83 4.35 0.78
N THR A 137 1.06 4.81 1.75
CA THR A 137 0.38 3.97 2.71
C THR A 137 -0.94 3.49 2.11
N LEU A 138 -1.15 2.17 2.10
CA LEU A 138 -2.43 1.54 1.80
C LEU A 138 -3.09 1.19 3.13
N PHE A 139 -4.13 1.94 3.50
CA PHE A 139 -4.84 1.81 4.76
C PHE A 139 -6.17 1.09 4.56
N VAL A 140 -6.45 0.10 5.40
CA VAL A 140 -7.69 -0.66 5.41
C VAL A 140 -8.60 -0.12 6.53
N PRO A 141 -9.59 0.74 6.22
CA PRO A 141 -10.42 1.39 7.22
C PRO A 141 -11.28 0.42 8.03
N GLY A 142 -11.60 -0.75 7.48
CA GLY A 142 -12.36 -1.79 8.19
C GLY A 142 -11.63 -2.32 9.43
N HIS A 143 -10.29 -2.28 9.45
CA HIS A 143 -9.46 -2.92 10.48
C HIS A 143 -8.51 -1.96 11.19
N ASP A 144 -8.41 -0.71 10.75
CA ASP A 144 -7.44 0.29 11.23
C ASP A 144 -5.97 -0.16 11.04
N GLU A 145 -5.69 -0.76 9.88
CA GLU A 145 -4.39 -1.37 9.58
C GLU A 145 -3.80 -0.92 8.24
N CYS A 146 -2.49 -1.07 8.11
CA CYS A 146 -1.71 -0.70 6.95
C CYS A 146 -1.13 -1.94 6.29
N VAL A 147 -1.13 -1.95 4.96
CA VAL A 147 -0.51 -3.03 4.19
C VAL A 147 1.01 -2.98 4.34
N ASN A 148 1.61 -4.13 4.63
CA ASN A 148 3.00 -4.25 5.05
C ASN A 148 3.78 -5.20 4.13
N VAL A 149 4.98 -4.77 3.77
CA VAL A 149 6.00 -5.57 3.08
C VAL A 149 6.33 -6.77 3.97
N PRO A 150 6.31 -8.00 3.44
CA PRO A 150 6.65 -9.19 4.21
C PRO A 150 8.07 -9.05 4.77
N GLY A 151 8.17 -9.04 6.10
CA GLY A 151 9.45 -9.04 6.81
C GLY A 151 10.27 -10.28 6.46
N ASP A 152 11.52 -10.02 6.07
CA ASP A 152 12.63 -10.92 5.72
C ASP A 152 12.90 -12.15 6.61
N SER A 153 12.28 -12.26 7.78
CA SER A 153 12.71 -13.20 8.83
C SER A 153 12.27 -14.65 8.67
N ASN A 154 11.25 -14.94 7.83
CA ASN A 154 10.75 -16.32 7.64
C ASN A 154 10.78 -16.81 6.18
N GLY A 155 11.18 -15.97 5.22
CA GLY A 155 11.11 -16.29 3.80
C GLY A 155 9.69 -16.39 3.23
N ASP A 156 8.68 -15.94 3.98
CA ASP A 156 7.29 -15.90 3.54
C ASP A 156 7.04 -14.61 2.72
N PRO A 157 6.75 -14.71 1.41
CA PRO A 157 6.51 -13.55 0.57
C PRO A 157 5.10 -12.95 0.74
N SER A 158 4.25 -13.50 1.61
CA SER A 158 2.84 -13.10 1.73
C SER A 158 2.68 -11.68 2.29
N VAL A 159 1.99 -10.83 1.53
CA VAL A 159 1.61 -9.48 1.94
C VAL A 159 0.56 -9.57 3.04
N ARG A 160 0.66 -8.69 4.04
CA ARG A 160 -0.23 -8.69 5.21
C ARG A 160 -0.62 -7.29 5.63
N THR A 161 -1.67 -7.17 6.43
CA THR A 161 -1.96 -5.95 7.19
C THR A 161 -1.39 -6.05 8.60
N LEU A 162 -0.95 -4.91 9.14
CA LEU A 162 -0.50 -4.74 10.52
C LEU A 162 -0.93 -3.36 11.02
N GLU A 163 -0.87 -3.12 12.34
CA GLU A 163 -1.09 -1.79 12.91
C GLU A 163 -0.26 -0.73 12.16
N CYS A 164 -0.89 0.39 11.83
CA CYS A 164 -0.22 1.49 11.15
C CYS A 164 0.82 2.14 12.07
N THR A 165 2.09 2.05 11.70
CA THR A 165 3.22 2.65 12.44
C THR A 165 3.93 3.74 11.65
N GLY A 166 3.69 3.81 10.34
CA GLY A 166 4.43 4.68 9.43
C GLY A 166 5.85 4.18 9.15
N SER A 167 6.12 2.89 9.40
CA SER A 167 7.42 2.30 9.10
C SER A 167 7.66 2.23 7.58
N PRO A 168 8.91 2.22 7.12
CA PRO A 168 9.23 2.07 5.70
C PRO A 168 8.62 0.82 5.05
N GLU A 169 8.45 -0.26 5.83
CA GLU A 169 7.82 -1.50 5.38
C GLU A 169 6.31 -1.33 5.13
N GLN A 170 5.70 -0.19 5.43
CA GLN A 170 4.29 0.11 5.13
C GLN A 170 4.12 1.01 3.91
N LEU A 171 5.21 1.30 3.20
CA LEU A 171 5.26 2.21 2.08
C LEU A 171 5.37 1.44 0.75
N TRP A 172 4.57 1.86 -0.21
CA TRP A 172 4.44 1.25 -1.54
C TRP A 172 4.57 2.31 -2.63
N ASP A 173 5.14 1.94 -3.77
CA ASP A 173 5.15 2.77 -4.96
C ASP A 173 4.12 2.23 -5.96
N LEU A 174 3.28 3.13 -6.48
CA LEU A 174 2.26 2.83 -7.49
C LEU A 174 2.76 3.35 -8.83
N VAL A 175 2.99 2.44 -9.77
CA VAL A 175 3.60 2.79 -11.06
C VAL A 175 2.65 2.38 -12.19
N PRO A 176 2.13 3.33 -12.98
CA PRO A 176 1.35 3.01 -14.17
C PRO A 176 2.13 2.07 -15.09
N VAL A 177 1.50 1.00 -15.54
CA VAL A 177 2.08 0.14 -16.57
C VAL A 177 1.76 0.79 -17.92
N SER A 178 2.78 1.25 -18.63
CA SER A 178 2.61 1.76 -19.98
C SER A 178 2.42 0.59 -20.95
N ASP A 179 1.40 0.67 -21.80
CA ASP A 179 1.29 -0.19 -22.99
C ASP A 179 2.48 0.14 -23.91
N GLU A 180 3.47 -0.76 -24.00
CA GLU A 180 4.47 -0.74 -25.08
C GLU A 180 3.87 -1.27 -26.40
#